data_AF-A0A1G9ZC82-F1
#
_entry.id   AF-A0A1G9ZC82-F1
#
_cell.length_a   1.000
_cell.length_b   1.000
_cell.length_c   1.000
_cell.angle_alpha   90.00
_cell.angle_beta   90.00
_cell.angle_gamma   90.00
#
_symmetry.space_group_name_H-M   'P 1'
#
loop_
_entity.id
_entity.type
_entity.pdbx_description
1 polymer ?
#
loop_
_entity_poly.entity_id
_entity_poly.type
_entity_poly.pdbx_seq_one_letter_code
_entity_poly.pdbx_strand_id
1 'polypeptide(L)'
;MNKMKKAALSSCALLVFAPTAALAADHGEMEPTSTTAAADLRADLDYLLSEHFVLAVETMQKTYDEAPDAEAVEDALYQNSMDMVTALEPIYGEDGAEAFGDIFISHNDYTDDLVEAAKTGDEEARADAEEEIEEFVIEFSTFLDAATEGNLPQEAAEEAVRAHEMDVLSAFDHYVAEDYEGAYTSYREGFDRMFDISKALSGAIVTQMPEAFDNTSVDTPAADLRSALNQLAGEHFALATLGMQKGFHQAPDYDFVTWAEDQNSLDFQGAIASIYGEEAGEQFLALWEPDHINAQSEIVTAAIEEDMEKREMAMTHIDSFTQEFGAFLGAATEENLPTEAAQESLAVHEEQVLRTFDQRTEENYQDATASFREGYQFMFGVGEALSSAIVTQMPDEFSQEAEMPEEMPATGLGGTSSGMISLWAVTAAALAAAGAFLFGRSRMNKEA
;
A
#
# COMPACT_ATOMS: atom_id res chain seq x y z
N MET A 1 -7.30 33.60 29.25
CA MET A 1 -6.34 32.67 29.86
C MET A 1 -7.02 31.33 30.02
N ASN A 2 -6.85 30.45 29.02
CA ASN A 2 -6.83 29.00 29.17
C ASN A 2 -6.40 28.46 27.81
N LYS A 3 -5.12 28.11 27.71
CA LYS A 3 -4.57 27.36 26.57
C LYS A 3 -4.97 25.91 26.82
N MET A 4 -5.94 25.39 26.09
CA MET A 4 -6.11 23.95 25.94
C MET A 4 -5.19 23.51 24.80
N LYS A 5 -4.30 22.57 25.11
CA LYS A 5 -3.37 21.96 24.16
C LYS A 5 -4.19 21.15 23.15
N LYS A 6 -3.98 21.40 21.86
CA LYS A 6 -4.40 20.52 20.77
C LYS A 6 -3.66 19.20 20.94
N ALA A 7 -4.38 18.09 21.01
CA ALA A 7 -3.80 16.77 20.86
C ALA A 7 -3.56 16.59 19.35
N ALA A 8 -2.31 16.30 18.97
CA ALA A 8 -2.01 15.70 17.69
C ALA A 8 -2.71 14.33 17.65
N LEU A 9 -3.15 13.88 16.46
CA LEU A 9 -3.47 12.47 16.26
C LEU A 9 -2.22 11.68 16.65
N SER A 10 -2.27 11.13 17.84
CA SER A 10 -1.31 10.15 18.33
C SER A 10 -1.95 8.83 18.00
N SER A 11 -1.36 8.15 17.03
CA SER A 11 -1.58 6.76 16.65
C SER A 11 -2.06 5.92 17.84
N CYS A 12 -3.19 5.22 17.68
CA CYS A 12 -3.71 4.29 18.66
C CYS A 12 -2.99 2.93 18.51
N ALA A 13 -1.77 2.88 19.04
CA ALA A 13 -1.15 1.65 19.53
C ALA A 13 -0.44 1.98 20.85
N LEU A 14 -1.20 2.14 21.93
CA LEU A 14 -0.65 2.29 23.28
C LEU A 14 -0.23 0.92 23.84
N LEU A 15 0.77 0.29 23.23
CA LEU A 15 1.67 -0.61 23.95
C LEU A 15 2.79 0.25 24.54
N VAL A 16 2.62 0.65 25.80
CA VAL A 16 3.61 1.45 26.53
C VAL A 16 4.84 0.59 26.83
N PHE A 17 5.84 0.64 25.96
CA PHE A 17 7.23 0.47 26.34
C PHE A 17 7.94 1.81 26.16
N ALA A 18 8.08 2.55 27.26
CA ALA A 18 8.86 3.78 27.27
C ALA A 18 10.36 3.44 27.50
N PRO A 19 11.27 3.73 26.56
CA PRO A 19 12.69 3.82 26.88
C PRO A 19 12.96 5.21 27.49
N THR A 20 13.46 5.24 28.72
CA THR A 20 14.01 6.47 29.30
C THR A 20 15.32 6.84 28.59
N ALA A 21 15.25 7.68 27.56
CA ALA A 21 16.43 8.33 26.99
C ALA A 21 16.85 9.53 27.87
N ALA A 22 18.05 9.43 28.44
CA ALA A 22 18.71 10.55 29.10
C ALA A 22 19.29 11.50 28.03
N LEU A 23 18.98 12.79 28.15
CA LEU A 23 19.56 13.85 27.32
C LEU A 23 21.08 13.95 27.54
N ALA A 24 21.86 13.68 26.50
CA ALA A 24 23.21 14.20 26.35
C ALA A 24 23.36 14.71 24.91
N ALA A 25 23.59 16.01 24.77
CA ALA A 25 23.97 16.63 23.52
C ALA A 25 25.40 16.20 23.17
N ASP A 26 25.54 15.36 22.15
CA ASP A 26 26.78 15.14 21.41
C ASP A 26 26.42 15.12 19.92
N HIS A 27 27.24 15.73 19.08
CA HIS A 27 27.09 15.66 17.62
C HIS A 27 27.64 14.30 17.14
N GLY A 28 27.03 13.21 17.62
CA GLY A 28 27.21 11.86 17.09
C GLY A 28 26.20 11.60 15.99
N GLU A 29 26.58 10.79 14.99
CA GLU A 29 25.66 10.27 13.98
C GLU A 29 24.42 9.69 14.68
N MET A 30 23.25 10.14 14.25
CA MET A 30 21.99 9.60 14.75
C MET A 30 21.88 8.18 14.21
N GLU A 31 21.75 7.20 15.11
CA GLU A 31 21.47 5.81 14.72
C GLU A 31 20.26 5.78 13.77
N PRO A 32 20.32 5.02 12.66
CA PRO A 32 19.21 4.96 11.73
C PRO A 32 17.97 4.40 12.41
N THR A 33 16.82 4.93 12.01
CA THR A 33 15.53 4.53 12.55
C THR A 33 14.46 4.66 11.46
N SER A 34 13.53 3.71 11.43
CA SER A 34 12.34 3.76 10.58
C SER A 34 11.20 4.59 11.18
N THR A 35 11.40 5.09 12.42
CA THR A 35 10.44 5.91 13.16
C THR A 35 10.99 7.32 13.34
N THR A 36 10.55 8.22 12.45
CA THR A 36 10.84 9.65 12.47
C THR A 36 9.58 10.40 12.09
N ALA A 37 9.48 11.69 12.43
CA ALA A 37 8.30 12.48 12.06
C ALA A 37 8.01 12.48 10.54
N ALA A 38 9.06 12.47 9.70
CA ALA A 38 8.89 12.36 8.25
C ALA A 38 8.50 10.94 7.80
N ALA A 39 9.10 9.90 8.38
CA ALA A 39 8.74 8.51 8.08
C ALA A 39 7.31 8.16 8.55
N ASP A 40 6.86 8.75 9.66
CA ASP A 40 5.49 8.62 10.16
C ASP A 40 4.50 9.28 9.20
N LEU A 41 4.78 10.49 8.72
CA LEU A 41 3.94 11.13 7.68
C LEU A 41 3.83 10.25 6.43
N ARG A 42 4.95 9.70 5.96
CA ARG A 42 4.93 8.80 4.80
C ARG A 42 4.11 7.55 5.07
N ALA A 43 4.25 6.93 6.24
CA ALA A 43 3.49 5.74 6.60
C ALA A 43 1.98 6.02 6.75
N ASP A 44 1.60 7.19 7.29
CA ASP A 44 0.21 7.62 7.37
C ASP A 44 -0.41 7.83 5.97
N LEU A 45 0.36 8.41 5.04
CA LEU A 45 -0.06 8.55 3.65
C LEU A 45 -0.09 7.20 2.91
N ASP A 46 0.92 6.34 3.11
CA ASP A 46 0.95 4.97 2.60
C ASP A 46 -0.36 4.26 2.99
N TYR A 47 -0.78 4.37 4.26
CA TYR A 47 -2.03 3.81 4.76
C TYR A 47 -3.25 4.39 4.05
N LEU A 48 -3.46 5.69 4.15
CA LEU A 48 -4.70 6.30 3.70
C LEU A 48 -4.88 6.14 2.19
N LEU A 49 -3.82 6.35 1.42
CA LEU A 49 -3.85 6.30 -0.05
C LEU A 49 -3.96 4.87 -0.58
N SER A 50 -3.29 3.90 0.04
CA SER A 50 -3.45 2.50 -0.38
C SER A 50 -4.83 1.94 0.00
N GLU A 51 -5.35 2.26 1.19
CA GLU A 51 -6.72 1.89 1.58
C GLU A 51 -7.75 2.49 0.62
N HIS A 52 -7.54 3.76 0.21
CA HIS A 52 -8.38 4.43 -0.78
C HIS A 52 -8.45 3.65 -2.09
N PHE A 53 -7.30 3.23 -2.63
CA PHE A 53 -7.25 2.44 -3.85
C PHE A 53 -8.01 1.11 -3.71
N VAL A 54 -7.83 0.39 -2.60
CA VAL A 54 -8.55 -0.87 -2.35
C VAL A 54 -10.06 -0.63 -2.34
N LEU A 55 -10.52 0.38 -1.59
CA LEU A 55 -11.94 0.70 -1.47
C LEU A 55 -12.53 1.20 -2.80
N ALA A 56 -11.80 1.97 -3.60
CA ALA A 56 -12.25 2.43 -4.91
C ALA A 56 -12.47 1.25 -5.87
N VAL A 57 -11.50 0.35 -5.99
CA VAL A 57 -11.63 -0.85 -6.84
C VAL A 57 -12.75 -1.77 -6.34
N GLU A 58 -12.85 -2.00 -5.02
CA GLU A 58 -13.93 -2.82 -4.46
C GLU A 58 -15.31 -2.19 -4.69
N THR A 59 -15.46 -0.87 -4.52
CA THR A 59 -16.73 -0.15 -4.80
C THR A 59 -17.14 -0.35 -6.25
N MET A 60 -16.25 -0.10 -7.22
CA MET A 60 -16.56 -0.29 -8.64
C MET A 60 -17.02 -1.73 -8.95
N GLN A 61 -16.27 -2.74 -8.47
CA GLN A 61 -16.61 -4.14 -8.70
C GLN A 61 -17.93 -4.53 -8.03
N LYS A 62 -18.15 -4.15 -6.77
CA LYS A 62 -19.35 -4.48 -6.00
C LYS A 62 -20.60 -3.79 -6.56
N THR A 63 -20.50 -2.53 -6.98
CA THR A 63 -21.60 -1.81 -7.63
C THR A 63 -21.94 -2.42 -8.99
N TYR A 64 -20.92 -2.85 -9.76
CA TYR A 64 -21.13 -3.56 -11.02
C TYR A 64 -21.83 -4.91 -10.81
N ASP A 65 -21.39 -5.69 -9.84
CA ASP A 65 -21.97 -7.00 -9.51
C ASP A 65 -23.31 -6.92 -8.77
N GLU A 66 -23.78 -5.73 -8.41
CA GLU A 66 -24.95 -5.51 -7.55
C GLU A 66 -24.81 -6.26 -6.20
N ALA A 67 -23.58 -6.28 -5.67
CA ALA A 67 -23.26 -6.97 -4.43
C ALA A 67 -24.03 -6.34 -3.25
N PRO A 68 -24.53 -7.15 -2.31
CA PRO A 68 -25.35 -6.67 -1.20
C PRO A 68 -24.59 -5.78 -0.21
N ASP A 69 -23.25 -5.77 -0.27
CA ASP A 69 -22.36 -4.96 0.54
C ASP A 69 -21.82 -3.70 -0.17
N ALA A 70 -22.26 -3.40 -1.40
CA ALA A 70 -21.78 -2.25 -2.18
C ALA A 70 -21.88 -0.92 -1.42
N GLU A 71 -23.06 -0.61 -0.85
CA GLU A 71 -23.28 0.62 -0.06
C GLU A 71 -22.35 0.72 1.16
N ALA A 72 -22.02 -0.40 1.81
CA ALA A 72 -21.13 -0.39 2.97
C ALA A 72 -19.67 -0.07 2.58
N VAL A 73 -19.23 -0.53 1.40
CA VAL A 73 -17.89 -0.26 0.89
C VAL A 73 -17.79 1.17 0.34
N GLU A 74 -18.84 1.66 -0.31
CA GLU A 74 -18.95 3.07 -0.74
C GLU A 74 -18.89 4.03 0.47
N ASP A 75 -19.64 3.74 1.54
CA ASP A 75 -19.59 4.50 2.80
C ASP A 75 -18.16 4.53 3.38
N ALA A 76 -17.43 3.42 3.28
CA ALA A 76 -16.04 3.32 3.72
C ALA A 76 -15.08 4.12 2.84
N LEU A 77 -15.25 4.12 1.52
CA LEU A 77 -14.47 4.95 0.59
C LEU A 77 -14.65 6.44 0.92
N TYR A 78 -15.89 6.85 1.17
CA TYR A 78 -16.20 8.21 1.61
C TYR A 78 -15.54 8.51 2.97
N GLN A 79 -15.63 7.60 3.94
CA GLN A 79 -15.01 7.81 5.25
C GLN A 79 -13.48 7.86 5.18
N ASN A 80 -12.84 7.04 4.34
CA ASN A 80 -11.40 7.13 4.07
C ASN A 80 -11.01 8.52 3.51
N SER A 81 -11.81 9.06 2.58
CA SER A 81 -11.60 10.41 2.04
C SER A 81 -11.70 11.48 3.15
N MET A 82 -12.65 11.34 4.08
CA MET A 82 -12.77 12.21 5.26
C MET A 82 -11.59 12.05 6.24
N ASP A 83 -11.03 10.85 6.36
CA ASP A 83 -9.88 10.58 7.21
C ASP A 83 -8.61 11.26 6.62
N MET A 84 -8.47 11.32 5.29
CA MET A 84 -7.43 12.12 4.63
C MET A 84 -7.57 13.62 4.90
N VAL A 85 -8.78 14.17 4.79
CA VAL A 85 -9.06 15.57 5.16
C VAL A 85 -8.62 15.83 6.60
N THR A 86 -8.97 14.92 7.51
CA THR A 86 -8.59 15.01 8.93
C THR A 86 -7.07 14.93 9.13
N ALA A 87 -6.37 14.09 8.38
CA ALA A 87 -4.91 13.94 8.44
C ALA A 87 -4.17 15.19 7.94
N LEU A 88 -4.75 15.94 7.00
CA LEU A 88 -4.16 17.16 6.44
C LEU A 88 -4.41 18.42 7.28
N GLU A 89 -5.46 18.46 8.11
CA GLU A 89 -5.80 19.63 8.95
C GLU A 89 -4.63 20.12 9.83
N PRO A 90 -3.84 19.26 10.51
CA PRO A 90 -2.69 19.71 11.30
C PRO A 90 -1.57 20.36 10.47
N ILE A 91 -1.50 20.05 9.17
CA ILE A 91 -0.45 20.48 8.23
C ILE A 91 -0.85 21.79 7.56
N TYR A 92 -2.05 21.83 6.98
CA TYR A 92 -2.53 22.95 6.15
C TYR A 92 -3.63 23.80 6.80
N GLY A 93 -4.09 23.42 7.99
CA GLY A 93 -5.21 24.08 8.69
C GLY A 93 -6.58 23.68 8.13
N GLU A 94 -7.63 24.14 8.81
CA GLU A 94 -9.04 23.85 8.48
C GLU A 94 -9.37 24.26 7.04
N ASP A 95 -9.06 25.49 6.63
CA ASP A 95 -9.34 25.99 5.28
C ASP A 95 -8.60 25.18 4.19
N GLY A 96 -7.37 24.72 4.46
CA GLY A 96 -6.58 23.94 3.50
C GLY A 96 -7.07 22.50 3.37
N ALA A 97 -7.46 21.89 4.49
CA ALA A 97 -8.07 20.57 4.52
C ALA A 97 -9.48 20.57 3.88
N GLU A 98 -10.28 21.59 4.13
CA GLU A 98 -11.59 21.78 3.47
C GLU A 98 -11.43 21.89 1.96
N ALA A 99 -10.48 22.71 1.48
CA ALA A 99 -10.20 22.84 0.04
C ALA A 99 -9.70 21.52 -0.60
N PHE A 100 -8.91 20.72 0.12
CA PHE A 100 -8.55 19.37 -0.33
C PHE A 100 -9.81 18.49 -0.44
N GLY A 101 -10.65 18.48 0.60
CA GLY A 101 -11.86 17.67 0.65
C GLY A 101 -12.87 18.02 -0.45
N ASP A 102 -13.03 19.30 -0.76
CA ASP A 102 -13.93 19.77 -1.83
C ASP A 102 -13.57 19.18 -3.20
N ILE A 103 -12.28 18.91 -3.46
CA ILE A 103 -11.79 18.34 -4.73
C ILE A 103 -11.72 16.81 -4.64
N PHE A 104 -11.11 16.29 -3.57
CA PHE A 104 -10.82 14.88 -3.42
C PHE A 104 -12.06 14.06 -3.07
N ILE A 105 -13.09 14.60 -2.41
CA ILE A 105 -14.29 13.80 -2.14
C ILE A 105 -15.12 13.66 -3.41
N SER A 106 -15.22 14.72 -4.22
CA SER A 106 -16.05 14.72 -5.44
C SER A 106 -15.53 13.79 -6.53
N HIS A 107 -14.24 13.46 -6.55
CA HIS A 107 -13.71 12.54 -7.56
C HIS A 107 -14.32 11.12 -7.44
N ASN A 108 -14.80 10.73 -6.25
CA ASN A 108 -15.45 9.43 -6.12
C ASN A 108 -16.75 9.33 -6.94
N ASP A 109 -17.38 10.46 -7.27
CA ASP A 109 -18.70 10.49 -7.93
C ASP A 109 -18.68 9.88 -9.34
N TYR A 110 -17.57 9.95 -10.09
CA TYR A 110 -17.51 9.34 -11.45
C TYR A 110 -17.47 7.81 -11.43
N THR A 111 -17.22 7.19 -10.27
CA THR A 111 -17.24 5.73 -10.10
C THR A 111 -18.59 5.15 -10.54
N ASP A 112 -19.68 5.76 -10.09
CA ASP A 112 -21.04 5.31 -10.42
C ASP A 112 -21.34 5.47 -11.91
N ASP A 113 -20.90 6.58 -12.52
CA ASP A 113 -21.10 6.85 -13.94
C ASP A 113 -20.33 5.87 -14.83
N LEU A 114 -19.09 5.53 -14.47
CA LEU A 114 -18.30 4.50 -15.16
C LEU A 114 -18.94 3.12 -15.06
N VAL A 115 -19.43 2.75 -13.87
CA VAL A 115 -20.10 1.47 -13.64
C VAL A 115 -21.40 1.37 -14.44
N GLU A 116 -22.23 2.42 -14.45
CA GLU A 116 -23.47 2.46 -15.23
C GLU A 116 -23.19 2.44 -16.74
N ALA A 117 -22.16 3.17 -17.20
CA ALA A 117 -21.75 3.15 -18.60
C ALA A 117 -21.28 1.75 -19.03
N ALA A 118 -20.52 1.04 -18.19
CA ALA A 118 -20.11 -0.34 -18.42
C ALA A 118 -21.31 -1.30 -18.49
N LYS A 119 -22.27 -1.18 -17.56
CA LYS A 119 -23.50 -2.01 -17.53
C LYS A 119 -24.39 -1.80 -18.75
N THR A 120 -24.50 -0.57 -19.23
CA THR A 120 -25.37 -0.20 -20.35
C THR A 120 -24.69 -0.30 -21.71
N GLY A 121 -23.36 -0.36 -21.74
CA GLY A 121 -22.56 -0.27 -22.95
C GLY A 121 -22.64 1.11 -23.60
N ASP A 122 -22.83 2.16 -22.80
CA ASP A 122 -22.95 3.54 -23.27
C ASP A 122 -21.56 4.18 -23.40
N GLU A 123 -21.02 4.13 -24.62
CA GLU A 123 -19.71 4.73 -24.95
C GLU A 123 -19.69 6.26 -24.81
N GLU A 124 -20.85 6.95 -24.91
CA GLU A 124 -20.93 8.41 -24.75
C GLU A 124 -20.86 8.76 -23.26
N ALA A 125 -21.64 8.09 -22.42
CA ALA A 125 -21.57 8.27 -20.96
C ALA A 125 -20.19 7.95 -20.39
N ARG A 126 -19.54 6.90 -20.90
CA ARG A 126 -18.16 6.57 -20.52
C ARG A 126 -17.18 7.67 -20.89
N ALA A 127 -17.28 8.21 -22.11
CA ALA A 127 -16.38 9.28 -22.56
C ALA A 127 -16.58 10.57 -21.74
N ASP A 128 -17.82 10.87 -21.33
CA ASP A 128 -18.12 12.00 -20.45
C ASP A 128 -17.47 11.80 -19.07
N ALA A 129 -17.59 10.61 -18.46
CA ALA A 129 -16.92 10.30 -17.18
C ALA A 129 -15.38 10.34 -17.27
N GLU A 130 -14.79 9.86 -18.36
CA GLU A 130 -13.35 9.96 -18.62
C GLU A 130 -12.88 11.43 -18.81
N GLU A 131 -13.73 12.32 -19.33
CA GLU A 131 -13.45 13.76 -19.38
C GLU A 131 -13.47 14.39 -17.98
N GLU A 132 -14.42 14.02 -17.13
CA GLU A 132 -14.48 14.47 -15.72
C GLU A 132 -13.25 14.02 -14.91
N ILE A 133 -12.75 12.80 -15.14
CA ILE A 133 -11.49 12.32 -14.55
C ILE A 133 -10.31 13.22 -14.94
N GLU A 134 -10.19 13.59 -16.22
CA GLU A 134 -9.09 14.47 -16.67
C GLU A 134 -9.23 15.89 -16.09
N GLU A 135 -10.46 16.40 -15.92
CA GLU A 135 -10.70 17.66 -15.21
C GLU A 135 -10.23 17.58 -13.75
N PHE A 136 -10.56 16.48 -13.05
CA PHE A 136 -10.07 16.21 -11.69
C PHE A 136 -8.55 16.15 -11.63
N VAL A 137 -7.89 15.42 -12.54
CA VAL A 137 -6.43 15.32 -12.61
C VAL A 137 -5.80 16.71 -12.68
N ILE A 138 -6.31 17.59 -13.53
CA ILE A 138 -5.79 18.95 -13.70
C ILE A 138 -6.07 19.81 -12.46
N GLU A 139 -7.29 19.78 -11.93
CA GLU A 139 -7.70 20.56 -10.77
C GLU A 139 -6.90 20.17 -9.53
N PHE A 140 -6.85 18.86 -9.23
CA PHE A 140 -6.16 18.34 -8.06
C PHE A 140 -4.65 18.55 -8.15
N SER A 141 -4.04 18.34 -9.32
CA SER A 141 -2.61 18.59 -9.51
C SER A 141 -2.24 20.06 -9.40
N THR A 142 -3.11 20.97 -9.88
CA THR A 142 -2.96 22.42 -9.68
C THR A 142 -3.04 22.78 -8.19
N PHE A 143 -3.98 22.17 -7.47
CA PHE A 143 -4.11 22.35 -6.03
C PHE A 143 -2.87 21.87 -5.28
N LEU A 144 -2.35 20.67 -5.60
CA LEU A 144 -1.16 20.09 -4.96
C LEU A 144 0.10 20.92 -5.20
N ASP A 145 0.31 21.43 -6.42
CA ASP A 145 1.41 22.35 -6.74
C ASP A 145 1.34 23.62 -5.88
N ALA A 146 0.16 24.24 -5.81
CA ALA A 146 -0.05 25.44 -5.02
C ALA A 146 0.12 25.18 -3.50
N ALA A 147 -0.47 24.10 -2.99
CA ALA A 147 -0.45 23.73 -1.57
C ALA A 147 0.98 23.44 -1.09
N THR A 148 1.76 22.74 -1.91
CA THR A 148 3.16 22.39 -1.61
C THR A 148 4.17 23.47 -1.98
N GLU A 149 3.72 24.67 -2.40
CA GLU A 149 4.56 25.78 -2.86
C GLU A 149 5.52 25.40 -4.02
N GLY A 150 5.07 24.51 -4.89
CA GLY A 150 5.83 24.00 -6.05
C GLY A 150 6.87 22.93 -5.72
N ASN A 151 6.87 22.40 -4.48
CA ASN A 151 7.72 21.26 -4.12
C ASN A 151 7.22 19.95 -4.75
N LEU A 152 5.93 19.87 -5.10
CA LEU A 152 5.37 18.89 -6.02
C LEU A 152 4.89 19.62 -7.28
N PRO A 153 5.70 19.70 -8.36
CA PRO A 153 5.33 20.42 -9.56
C PRO A 153 4.05 19.88 -10.20
N GLN A 154 3.18 20.76 -10.69
CA GLN A 154 1.90 20.38 -11.32
C GLN A 154 2.05 19.27 -12.37
N GLU A 155 3.01 19.35 -13.29
CA GLU A 155 3.21 18.33 -14.34
C GLU A 155 3.51 16.94 -13.76
N ALA A 156 4.30 16.88 -12.68
CA ALA A 156 4.60 15.62 -12.00
C ALA A 156 3.39 15.09 -11.22
N ALA A 157 2.61 15.98 -10.60
CA ALA A 157 1.35 15.61 -9.98
C ALA A 157 0.34 15.07 -11.00
N GLU A 158 0.19 15.73 -12.16
CA GLU A 158 -0.71 15.27 -13.23
C GLU A 158 -0.31 13.90 -13.76
N GLU A 159 0.99 13.64 -13.94
CA GLU A 159 1.48 12.32 -14.34
C GLU A 159 1.11 11.24 -13.32
N ALA A 160 1.34 11.50 -12.03
CA ALA A 160 1.09 10.54 -10.97
C ALA A 160 -0.41 10.27 -10.73
N VAL A 161 -1.23 11.33 -10.64
CA VAL A 161 -2.68 11.21 -10.43
C VAL A 161 -3.33 10.52 -11.62
N ARG A 162 -2.98 10.90 -12.86
CA ARG A 162 -3.52 10.25 -14.06
C ARG A 162 -3.13 8.77 -14.13
N ALA A 163 -1.91 8.42 -13.74
CA ALA A 163 -1.49 7.03 -13.71
C ALA A 163 -2.32 6.21 -12.71
N HIS A 164 -2.57 6.76 -11.51
CA HIS A 164 -3.46 6.15 -10.52
C HIS A 164 -4.88 5.91 -11.06
N GLU A 165 -5.51 6.93 -11.65
CA GLU A 165 -6.86 6.79 -12.22
C GLU A 165 -6.91 5.72 -13.31
N MET A 166 -5.85 5.60 -14.10
CA MET A 166 -5.73 4.56 -15.12
C MET A 166 -5.51 3.18 -14.55
N ASP A 167 -4.85 3.02 -13.40
CA ASP A 167 -4.75 1.72 -12.75
C ASP A 167 -6.13 1.26 -12.22
N VAL A 168 -6.90 2.17 -11.60
CA VAL A 168 -8.27 1.90 -11.13
C VAL A 168 -9.17 1.51 -12.30
N LEU A 169 -9.18 2.32 -13.37
CA LEU A 169 -9.98 2.05 -14.56
C LEU A 169 -9.56 0.74 -15.24
N SER A 170 -8.25 0.44 -15.32
CA SER A 170 -7.75 -0.81 -15.92
C SER A 170 -8.15 -2.03 -15.10
N ALA A 171 -8.07 -1.96 -13.78
CA ALA A 171 -8.52 -3.05 -12.90
C ALA A 171 -10.01 -3.32 -13.11
N PHE A 172 -10.82 -2.26 -13.20
CA PHE A 172 -12.26 -2.38 -13.44
C PHE A 172 -12.60 -2.90 -14.85
N ASP A 173 -11.97 -2.36 -15.89
CA ASP A 173 -12.21 -2.77 -17.28
C ASP A 173 -11.88 -4.24 -17.51
N HIS A 174 -10.73 -4.69 -17.01
CA HIS A 174 -10.36 -6.10 -17.08
C HIS A 174 -11.37 -6.98 -16.31
N TYR A 175 -11.84 -6.52 -15.14
CA TYR A 175 -12.86 -7.24 -14.37
C TYR A 175 -14.17 -7.40 -15.14
N VAL A 176 -14.69 -6.30 -15.72
CA VAL A 176 -15.90 -6.30 -16.56
C VAL A 176 -15.75 -7.17 -17.80
N ALA A 177 -14.53 -7.22 -18.37
CA ALA A 177 -14.20 -8.07 -19.51
C ALA A 177 -14.01 -9.56 -19.15
N GLU A 178 -14.16 -9.94 -17.86
CA GLU A 178 -13.84 -11.26 -17.31
C GLU A 178 -12.36 -11.67 -17.54
N ASP A 179 -11.48 -10.70 -17.78
CA ASP A 179 -10.02 -10.86 -17.80
C ASP A 179 -9.47 -10.72 -16.38
N TYR A 180 -9.78 -11.69 -15.53
CA TYR A 180 -9.45 -11.59 -14.11
C TYR A 180 -7.94 -11.57 -13.83
N GLU A 181 -7.12 -12.23 -14.66
CA GLU A 181 -5.65 -12.12 -14.56
C GLU A 181 -5.19 -10.67 -14.81
N GLY A 182 -5.74 -10.01 -15.84
CA GLY A 182 -5.50 -8.59 -16.11
C GLY A 182 -6.01 -7.69 -14.97
N ALA A 183 -7.18 -8.01 -14.41
CA ALA A 183 -7.80 -7.23 -13.33
C ALA A 183 -6.94 -7.24 -12.07
N TYR A 184 -6.52 -8.42 -11.62
CA TYR A 184 -5.66 -8.53 -10.45
C TYR A 184 -4.24 -8.05 -10.72
N THR A 185 -3.70 -8.20 -11.94
CA THR A 185 -2.40 -7.57 -12.29
C THR A 185 -2.48 -6.04 -12.15
N SER A 186 -3.53 -5.42 -12.72
CA SER A 186 -3.72 -3.96 -12.64
C SER A 186 -3.98 -3.50 -11.20
N TYR A 187 -4.73 -4.29 -10.42
CA TYR A 187 -4.95 -4.03 -9.00
C TYR A 187 -3.62 -3.97 -8.23
N ARG A 188 -2.75 -4.97 -8.38
CA ARG A 188 -1.46 -5.01 -7.68
C ARG A 188 -0.54 -3.86 -8.11
N GLU A 189 -0.50 -3.54 -9.41
CA GLU A 189 0.28 -2.40 -9.93
C GLU A 189 -0.22 -1.04 -9.43
N GLY A 190 -1.54 -0.85 -9.38
CA GLY A 190 -2.14 0.39 -8.84
C GLY A 190 -1.96 0.52 -7.33
N PHE A 191 -2.07 -0.59 -6.60
CA PHE A 191 -1.79 -0.64 -5.17
C PHE A 191 -0.34 -0.24 -4.89
N ASP A 192 0.63 -0.80 -5.64
CA ASP A 192 2.05 -0.46 -5.55
C ASP A 192 2.29 1.03 -5.78
N ARG A 193 1.67 1.62 -6.82
CA ARG A 193 1.81 3.04 -7.15
C ARG A 193 1.45 3.97 -5.99
N MET A 194 0.52 3.59 -5.11
CA MET A 194 0.13 4.45 -3.99
C MET A 194 1.30 4.75 -3.04
N PHE A 195 2.28 3.86 -2.94
CA PHE A 195 3.48 4.06 -2.10
C PHE A 195 4.46 5.04 -2.74
N ASP A 196 4.56 5.06 -4.07
CA ASP A 196 5.30 6.08 -4.81
C ASP A 196 4.67 7.47 -4.66
N ILE A 197 3.34 7.54 -4.77
CA ILE A 197 2.58 8.78 -4.57
C ILE A 197 2.75 9.28 -3.13
N SER A 198 2.64 8.40 -2.14
CA SER A 198 2.89 8.73 -0.74
C SER A 198 4.29 9.26 -0.49
N LYS A 199 5.33 8.64 -1.10
CA LYS A 199 6.72 9.13 -1.02
C LYS A 199 6.86 10.53 -1.63
N ALA A 200 6.29 10.76 -2.81
CA ALA A 200 6.35 12.06 -3.49
C ALA A 200 5.63 13.16 -2.68
N LEU A 201 4.40 12.89 -2.24
CA LEU A 201 3.57 13.84 -1.51
C LEU A 201 4.14 14.16 -0.12
N SER A 202 4.50 13.13 0.66
CA SER A 202 5.16 13.32 1.96
C SER A 202 6.49 14.07 1.80
N GLY A 203 7.27 13.77 0.75
CA GLY A 203 8.52 14.46 0.45
C GLY A 203 8.33 15.94 0.14
N ALA A 204 7.31 16.29 -0.63
CA ALA A 204 6.96 17.68 -0.93
C ALA A 204 6.52 18.44 0.33
N ILE A 205 5.68 17.82 1.17
CA ILE A 205 5.22 18.38 2.45
C ILE A 205 6.42 18.62 3.39
N VAL A 206 7.28 17.62 3.58
CA VAL A 206 8.45 17.74 4.47
C VAL A 206 9.43 18.80 3.96
N THR A 207 9.60 18.90 2.64
CA THR A 207 10.45 19.94 2.02
C THR A 207 9.91 21.35 2.27
N GLN A 208 8.59 21.53 2.25
CA GLN A 208 7.95 22.82 2.51
C GLN A 208 8.15 23.27 3.97
N MET A 209 8.06 22.34 4.92
CA MET A 209 8.07 22.66 6.37
C MET A 209 8.99 21.72 7.18
N PRO A 210 10.31 21.72 6.93
CA PRO A 210 11.22 20.75 7.51
C PRO A 210 11.29 20.81 9.04
N GLU A 211 11.12 22.00 9.64
CA GLU A 211 11.09 22.16 11.10
C GLU A 211 9.88 21.47 11.76
N ALA A 212 8.75 21.32 11.06
CA ALA A 212 7.57 20.63 11.58
C ALA A 212 7.78 19.11 11.69
N PHE A 213 8.74 18.58 10.93
CA PHE A 213 9.10 17.16 10.87
C PHE A 213 10.51 16.91 11.41
N ASP A 214 10.94 17.73 12.37
CA ASP A 214 12.24 17.61 13.07
C ASP A 214 13.46 17.56 12.13
N ASN A 215 13.35 18.10 10.91
CA ASN A 215 14.34 18.02 9.84
C ASN A 215 14.74 16.58 9.46
N THR A 216 13.82 15.63 9.65
CA THR A 216 13.97 14.23 9.22
C THR A 216 13.54 14.08 7.76
N SER A 217 13.89 12.95 7.12
CA SER A 217 13.63 12.70 5.70
C SER A 217 12.65 11.54 5.53
N VAL A 218 11.76 11.65 4.54
CA VAL A 218 10.87 10.56 4.08
C VAL A 218 11.61 9.51 3.25
N ASP A 219 12.80 9.88 2.78
CA ASP A 219 13.65 9.14 1.84
C ASP A 219 14.95 8.78 2.55
N THR A 220 14.89 7.71 3.33
CA THR A 220 16.04 7.07 3.98
C THR A 220 15.90 5.56 3.81
N PRO A 221 17.00 4.77 3.82
CA PRO A 221 16.89 3.32 3.71
C PRO A 221 15.95 2.69 4.76
N ALA A 222 15.95 3.20 5.99
CA ALA A 222 15.06 2.73 7.05
C ALA A 222 13.59 3.09 6.80
N ALA A 223 13.30 4.28 6.27
CA ALA A 223 11.95 4.69 5.89
C ALA A 223 11.44 3.91 4.67
N ASP A 224 12.31 3.63 3.69
CA ASP A 224 12.00 2.79 2.54
C ASP A 224 11.68 1.35 2.97
N LEU A 225 12.44 0.77 3.91
CA LEU A 225 12.12 -0.55 4.47
C LEU A 225 10.73 -0.57 5.12
N ARG A 226 10.40 0.43 5.93
CA ARG A 226 9.07 0.50 6.57
C ARG A 226 7.96 0.59 5.54
N SER A 227 8.10 1.45 4.54
CA SER A 227 7.12 1.63 3.47
C SER A 227 6.94 0.35 2.66
N ALA A 228 8.03 -0.36 2.31
CA ALA A 228 7.96 -1.65 1.62
C ALA A 228 7.27 -2.74 2.46
N LEU A 229 7.54 -2.82 3.76
CA LEU A 229 6.87 -3.77 4.64
C LEU A 229 5.40 -3.41 4.87
N ASN A 230 5.07 -2.12 4.95
CA ASN A 230 3.68 -1.64 5.00
C ASN A 230 2.91 -2.04 3.73
N GLN A 231 3.52 -1.89 2.56
CA GLN A 231 2.95 -2.28 1.28
C GLN A 231 2.59 -3.75 1.24
N LEU A 232 3.58 -4.62 1.48
CA LEU A 232 3.38 -6.06 1.44
C LEU A 232 2.31 -6.50 2.45
N ALA A 233 2.35 -5.95 3.67
CA ALA A 233 1.43 -6.29 4.73
C ALA A 233 -0.01 -5.79 4.50
N GLY A 234 -0.16 -4.57 3.96
CA GLY A 234 -1.46 -4.00 3.60
C GLY A 234 -2.10 -4.76 2.43
N GLU A 235 -1.32 -5.05 1.38
CA GLU A 235 -1.79 -5.81 0.23
C GLU A 235 -2.22 -7.22 0.65
N HIS A 236 -1.42 -7.90 1.49
CA HIS A 236 -1.77 -9.21 2.06
C HIS A 236 -3.13 -9.19 2.75
N PHE A 237 -3.37 -8.22 3.64
CA PHE A 237 -4.65 -8.14 4.36
C PHE A 237 -5.83 -7.91 3.40
N ALA A 238 -5.65 -7.05 2.39
CA ALA A 238 -6.67 -6.81 1.37
C ALA A 238 -6.97 -8.06 0.56
N LEU A 239 -5.95 -8.74 0.04
CA LEU A 239 -6.10 -9.94 -0.78
C LEU A 239 -6.66 -11.13 0.02
N ALA A 240 -6.22 -11.33 1.27
CA ALA A 240 -6.72 -12.41 2.13
C ALA A 240 -8.22 -12.23 2.43
N THR A 241 -8.64 -11.04 2.86
CA THR A 241 -10.05 -10.77 3.18
C THR A 241 -10.95 -10.81 1.95
N LEU A 242 -10.48 -10.31 0.80
CA LEU A 242 -11.17 -10.41 -0.47
C LEU A 242 -11.25 -11.87 -0.96
N GLY A 243 -10.14 -12.59 -0.92
CA GLY A 243 -10.03 -14.00 -1.31
C GLY A 243 -10.98 -14.88 -0.52
N MET A 244 -11.01 -14.74 0.81
CA MET A 244 -11.95 -15.47 1.65
C MET A 244 -13.42 -15.17 1.28
N GLN A 245 -13.76 -13.90 1.04
CA GLN A 245 -15.11 -13.50 0.61
C GLN A 245 -15.47 -14.14 -0.74
N LYS A 246 -14.59 -13.99 -1.74
CA LYS A 246 -14.79 -14.51 -3.10
C LYS A 246 -14.91 -16.04 -3.09
N GLY A 247 -14.11 -16.72 -2.27
CA GLY A 247 -14.17 -18.16 -2.07
C GLY A 247 -15.51 -18.62 -1.49
N PHE A 248 -16.00 -17.94 -0.44
CA PHE A 248 -17.30 -18.25 0.18
C PHE A 248 -18.46 -18.10 -0.82
N HIS A 249 -18.45 -17.04 -1.62
CA HIS A 249 -19.45 -16.81 -2.66
C HIS A 249 -19.24 -17.65 -3.92
N GLN A 250 -18.17 -18.44 -4.00
CA GLN A 250 -17.76 -19.18 -5.21
C GLN A 250 -17.71 -18.28 -6.44
N ALA A 251 -17.13 -17.09 -6.26
CA ALA A 251 -17.02 -16.08 -7.30
C ALA A 251 -16.15 -16.59 -8.47
N PRO A 252 -16.47 -16.20 -9.72
CA PRO A 252 -15.77 -16.69 -10.91
C PRO A 252 -14.29 -16.30 -10.96
N ASP A 253 -13.91 -15.26 -10.22
CA ASP A 253 -12.57 -14.70 -10.12
C ASP A 253 -11.79 -15.21 -8.89
N TYR A 254 -12.33 -16.17 -8.12
CA TYR A 254 -11.69 -16.71 -6.91
C TYR A 254 -10.26 -17.22 -7.15
N ASP A 255 -10.04 -18.00 -8.20
CA ASP A 255 -8.72 -18.53 -8.52
C ASP A 255 -7.69 -17.41 -8.80
N PHE A 256 -8.14 -16.23 -9.24
CA PHE A 256 -7.27 -15.11 -9.61
C PHE A 256 -6.94 -14.20 -8.42
N VAL A 257 -7.87 -14.00 -7.47
CA VAL A 257 -7.52 -13.33 -6.20
C VAL A 257 -6.57 -14.19 -5.37
N THR A 258 -6.75 -15.51 -5.33
CA THR A 258 -5.79 -16.42 -4.68
C THR A 258 -4.44 -16.41 -5.40
N TRP A 259 -4.42 -16.35 -6.73
CA TRP A 259 -3.16 -16.16 -7.47
C TRP A 259 -2.46 -14.84 -7.08
N ALA A 260 -3.20 -13.75 -6.92
CA ALA A 260 -2.64 -12.47 -6.49
C ALA A 260 -2.05 -12.56 -5.07
N GLU A 261 -2.76 -13.23 -4.15
CA GLU A 261 -2.28 -13.51 -2.79
C GLU A 261 -1.02 -14.39 -2.77
N ASP A 262 -0.95 -15.40 -3.64
CA ASP A 262 0.26 -16.20 -3.84
C ASP A 262 1.43 -15.34 -4.34
N GLN A 263 1.18 -14.41 -5.28
CA GLN A 263 2.23 -13.50 -5.73
C GLN A 263 2.69 -12.56 -4.60
N ASN A 264 1.78 -12.02 -3.79
CA ASN A 264 2.16 -11.23 -2.61
C ASN A 264 3.00 -12.05 -1.60
N SER A 265 2.66 -13.32 -1.40
CA SER A 265 3.45 -14.23 -0.54
C SER A 265 4.86 -14.44 -1.08
N LEU A 266 5.04 -14.54 -2.40
CA LEU A 266 6.36 -14.61 -3.05
C LEU A 266 7.13 -13.28 -2.95
N ASP A 267 6.44 -12.14 -2.98
CA ASP A 267 7.06 -10.83 -2.82
C ASP A 267 7.58 -10.63 -1.38
N PHE A 268 6.81 -11.07 -0.37
CA PHE A 268 7.28 -11.19 1.01
C PHE A 268 8.49 -12.11 1.13
N GLN A 269 8.45 -13.27 0.47
CA GLN A 269 9.58 -14.19 0.42
C GLN A 269 10.84 -13.50 -0.10
N GLY A 270 10.71 -12.76 -1.21
CA GLY A 270 11.78 -12.01 -1.84
C GLY A 270 12.33 -10.93 -0.92
N ALA A 271 11.46 -10.19 -0.22
CA ALA A 271 11.84 -9.17 0.74
C ALA A 271 12.65 -9.78 1.91
N ILE A 272 12.17 -10.86 2.53
CA ILE A 272 12.90 -11.56 3.59
C ILE A 272 14.23 -12.12 3.07
N ALA A 273 14.25 -12.70 1.88
CA ALA A 273 15.47 -13.23 1.27
C ALA A 273 16.51 -12.13 1.00
N SER A 274 16.07 -10.92 0.65
CA SER A 274 16.97 -9.78 0.41
C SER A 274 17.69 -9.31 1.68
N ILE A 275 17.09 -9.53 2.85
CA ILE A 275 17.62 -9.09 4.16
C ILE A 275 18.40 -10.22 4.84
N TYR A 276 17.85 -11.43 4.86
CA TYR A 276 18.36 -12.57 5.64
C TYR A 276 18.91 -13.72 4.78
N GLY A 277 18.85 -13.62 3.46
CA GLY A 277 19.32 -14.63 2.50
C GLY A 277 18.24 -15.62 2.06
N GLU A 278 18.48 -16.31 0.94
CA GLU A 278 17.53 -17.24 0.29
C GLU A 278 16.96 -18.30 1.24
N GLU A 279 17.80 -18.88 2.11
CA GLU A 279 17.39 -19.90 3.09
C GLU A 279 16.35 -19.38 4.10
N ALA A 280 16.40 -18.09 4.44
CA ALA A 280 15.42 -17.46 5.33
C ALA A 280 14.10 -17.20 4.60
N GLY A 281 14.15 -16.78 3.33
CA GLY A 281 12.95 -16.66 2.49
C GLY A 281 12.25 -18.01 2.28
N GLU A 282 12.99 -19.08 2.01
CA GLU A 282 12.41 -20.44 1.93
C GLU A 282 11.76 -20.89 3.25
N GLN A 283 12.37 -20.56 4.40
CA GLN A 283 11.79 -20.84 5.72
C GLN A 283 10.54 -20.02 6.00
N PHE A 284 10.51 -18.75 5.61
CA PHE A 284 9.31 -17.91 5.68
C PHE A 284 8.15 -18.60 4.97
N LEU A 285 8.33 -18.97 3.69
CA LEU A 285 7.25 -19.55 2.89
C LEU A 285 6.77 -20.90 3.45
N ALA A 286 7.70 -21.70 3.97
CA ALA A 286 7.39 -22.99 4.59
C ALA A 286 6.54 -22.88 5.86
N LEU A 287 6.60 -21.76 6.59
CA LEU A 287 5.74 -21.46 7.73
C LEU A 287 4.45 -20.74 7.31
N TRP A 288 4.53 -19.92 6.26
CA TRP A 288 3.46 -19.03 5.80
C TRP A 288 2.33 -19.76 5.05
N GLU A 289 2.64 -20.64 4.11
CA GLU A 289 1.60 -21.23 3.25
C GLU A 289 0.72 -22.27 3.97
N PRO A 290 1.26 -23.26 4.72
CA PRO A 290 0.44 -24.39 5.17
C PRO A 290 -0.57 -24.02 6.27
N ASP A 291 -0.12 -23.25 7.26
CA ASP A 291 -0.86 -23.02 8.49
C ASP A 291 -1.50 -21.62 8.56
N HIS A 292 -1.30 -20.78 7.54
CA HIS A 292 -1.90 -19.46 7.41
C HIS A 292 -2.75 -19.36 6.12
N ILE A 293 -2.16 -19.29 4.93
CA ILE A 293 -2.92 -19.13 3.66
C ILE A 293 -3.88 -20.31 3.43
N ASN A 294 -3.37 -21.55 3.50
CA ASN A 294 -4.21 -22.74 3.30
C ASN A 294 -5.23 -22.92 4.44
N ALA A 295 -4.87 -22.58 5.67
CA ALA A 295 -5.78 -22.67 6.81
C ALA A 295 -6.97 -21.70 6.68
N GLN A 296 -6.76 -20.49 6.17
CA GLN A 296 -7.84 -19.55 5.85
C GLN A 296 -8.76 -20.11 4.73
N SER A 297 -8.19 -20.73 3.68
CA SER A 297 -8.96 -21.45 2.66
C SER A 297 -9.79 -22.63 3.23
N GLU A 298 -9.25 -23.34 4.22
CA GLU A 298 -9.98 -24.40 4.94
C GLU A 298 -11.14 -23.84 5.77
N ILE A 299 -10.98 -22.65 6.38
CA ILE A 299 -12.06 -21.96 7.11
C ILE A 299 -13.19 -21.57 6.15
N VAL A 300 -12.86 -21.05 4.97
CA VAL A 300 -13.85 -20.75 3.92
C VAL A 300 -14.61 -22.01 3.52
N THR A 301 -13.89 -23.12 3.27
CA THR A 301 -14.49 -24.41 2.95
C THR A 301 -15.43 -24.89 4.06
N ALA A 302 -14.99 -24.78 5.31
CA ALA A 302 -15.79 -25.15 6.48
C ALA A 302 -17.07 -24.29 6.61
N ALA A 303 -16.99 -23.00 6.30
CA ALA A 303 -18.15 -22.11 6.29
C ALA A 303 -19.17 -22.51 5.21
N ILE A 304 -18.72 -22.80 3.98
CA ILE A 304 -19.58 -23.27 2.87
C ILE A 304 -20.29 -24.58 3.24
N GLU A 305 -19.58 -25.49 3.90
CA GLU A 305 -20.11 -26.81 4.26
C GLU A 305 -20.88 -26.82 5.60
N GLU A 306 -20.93 -25.68 6.30
CA GLU A 306 -21.44 -25.57 7.68
C GLU A 306 -20.78 -26.57 8.66
N ASP A 307 -19.50 -26.88 8.44
CA ASP A 307 -18.74 -27.90 9.18
C ASP A 307 -17.88 -27.27 10.28
N MET A 308 -18.44 -27.20 11.48
CA MET A 308 -17.75 -26.66 12.65
C MET A 308 -16.52 -27.48 13.09
N GLU A 309 -16.48 -28.79 12.80
CA GLU A 309 -15.32 -29.63 13.14
C GLU A 309 -14.14 -29.28 12.22
N LYS A 310 -14.39 -29.07 10.93
CA LYS A 310 -13.38 -28.55 9.99
C LYS A 310 -12.88 -27.17 10.37
N ARG A 311 -13.79 -26.28 10.77
CA ARG A 311 -13.39 -24.95 11.23
C ARG A 311 -12.48 -25.03 12.46
N GLU A 312 -12.80 -25.88 13.45
CA GLU A 312 -11.96 -26.05 14.65
C GLU A 312 -10.57 -26.63 14.31
N MET A 313 -10.48 -27.53 13.34
CA MET A 313 -9.19 -28.04 12.85
C MET A 313 -8.37 -26.93 12.18
N ALA A 314 -8.97 -26.15 11.28
CA ALA A 314 -8.30 -25.04 10.62
C ALA A 314 -7.84 -23.96 11.62
N MET A 315 -8.64 -23.68 12.66
CA MET A 315 -8.22 -22.79 13.75
C MET A 315 -7.01 -23.31 14.52
N THR A 316 -6.83 -24.62 14.64
CA THR A 316 -5.63 -25.19 15.26
C THR A 316 -4.38 -24.96 14.41
N HIS A 317 -4.53 -24.93 13.08
CA HIS A 317 -3.46 -24.56 12.15
C HIS A 317 -3.10 -23.08 12.32
N ILE A 318 -4.09 -22.17 12.31
CA ILE A 318 -3.89 -20.74 12.57
C ILE A 318 -3.18 -20.50 13.92
N ASP A 319 -3.65 -21.14 15.00
CA ASP A 319 -2.99 -21.04 16.31
C ASP A 319 -1.52 -21.48 16.23
N SER A 320 -1.23 -22.58 15.52
CA SER A 320 0.14 -23.08 15.36
C SER A 320 1.00 -22.09 14.56
N PHE A 321 0.46 -21.53 13.47
CA PHE A 321 1.12 -20.49 12.68
C PHE A 321 1.51 -19.29 13.56
N THR A 322 0.57 -18.72 14.33
CA THR A 322 0.88 -17.54 15.15
C THR A 322 2.04 -17.81 16.12
N GLN A 323 2.10 -19.03 16.69
CA GLN A 323 3.15 -19.41 17.62
C GLN A 323 4.50 -19.64 16.93
N GLU A 324 4.51 -20.42 15.85
CA GLU A 324 5.74 -20.81 15.14
C GLU A 324 6.32 -19.65 14.34
N PHE A 325 5.48 -18.90 13.63
CA PHE A 325 5.90 -17.74 12.85
C PHE A 325 6.35 -16.58 13.76
N GLY A 326 5.65 -16.34 14.87
CA GLY A 326 6.08 -15.34 15.85
C GLY A 326 7.44 -15.68 16.49
N ALA A 327 7.71 -16.96 16.78
CA ALA A 327 9.01 -17.41 17.26
C ALA A 327 10.10 -17.33 16.18
N PHE A 328 9.76 -17.58 14.92
CA PHE A 328 10.66 -17.38 13.78
C PHE A 328 11.07 -15.91 13.65
N LEU A 329 10.12 -14.97 13.69
CA LEU A 329 10.41 -13.53 13.65
C LEU A 329 11.24 -13.06 14.84
N GLY A 330 10.93 -13.52 16.04
CA GLY A 330 11.71 -13.19 17.24
C GLY A 330 13.14 -13.70 17.17
N ALA A 331 13.34 -14.94 16.69
CA ALA A 331 14.67 -15.49 16.47
C ALA A 331 15.44 -14.76 15.36
N ALA A 332 14.80 -14.47 14.23
CA ALA A 332 15.42 -13.80 13.09
C ALA A 332 15.91 -12.39 13.44
N THR A 333 15.12 -11.65 14.20
CA THR A 333 15.42 -10.27 14.64
C THR A 333 16.26 -10.20 15.92
N GLU A 334 16.78 -11.33 16.43
CA GLU A 334 17.51 -11.40 17.70
C GLU A 334 16.74 -10.80 18.91
N GLU A 335 15.43 -11.01 18.94
CA GLU A 335 14.48 -10.48 19.92
C GLU A 335 14.36 -8.94 19.93
N ASN A 336 14.85 -8.25 18.89
CA ASN A 336 14.53 -6.83 18.68
C ASN A 336 13.04 -6.64 18.38
N LEU A 337 12.40 -7.63 17.72
CA LEU A 337 10.97 -7.88 17.85
C LEU A 337 10.79 -9.04 18.84
N PRO A 338 10.30 -8.80 20.06
CA PRO A 338 10.16 -9.88 21.04
C PRO A 338 9.22 -10.98 20.54
N THR A 339 9.60 -12.25 20.73
CA THR A 339 8.78 -13.40 20.29
C THR A 339 7.34 -13.31 20.78
N GLU A 340 7.12 -12.99 22.07
CA GLU A 340 5.76 -12.87 22.64
C GLU A 340 4.95 -11.75 21.96
N ALA A 341 5.60 -10.62 21.62
CA ALA A 341 4.93 -9.51 20.94
C ALA A 341 4.58 -9.85 19.48
N ALA A 342 5.46 -10.58 18.77
CA ALA A 342 5.17 -11.08 17.44
C ALA A 342 3.99 -12.06 17.44
N GLN A 343 3.96 -13.00 18.38
CA GLN A 343 2.87 -13.97 18.53
C GLN A 343 1.54 -13.27 18.86
N GLU A 344 1.53 -12.28 19.76
CA GLU A 344 0.34 -11.49 20.08
C GLU A 344 -0.16 -10.69 18.87
N SER A 345 0.75 -10.05 18.12
CA SER A 345 0.40 -9.29 16.91
C SER A 345 -0.20 -10.18 15.82
N LEU A 346 0.34 -11.39 15.61
CA LEU A 346 -0.18 -12.35 14.65
C LEU A 346 -1.56 -12.86 15.07
N ALA A 347 -1.78 -13.13 16.37
CA ALA A 347 -3.09 -13.53 16.86
C ALA A 347 -4.16 -12.44 16.64
N VAL A 348 -3.81 -11.17 16.83
CA VAL A 348 -4.70 -10.05 16.52
C VAL A 348 -4.98 -9.95 15.02
N HIS A 349 -3.95 -10.07 14.17
CA HIS A 349 -4.13 -10.08 12.72
C HIS A 349 -5.13 -11.15 12.26
N GLU A 350 -4.94 -12.40 12.70
CA GLU A 350 -5.83 -13.50 12.34
C GLU A 350 -7.25 -13.28 12.87
N GLU A 351 -7.40 -12.78 14.10
CA GLU A 351 -8.71 -12.39 14.64
C GLU A 351 -9.40 -11.35 13.75
N GLN A 352 -8.67 -10.35 13.24
CA GLN A 352 -9.21 -9.28 12.39
C GLN A 352 -9.63 -9.80 11.02
N VAL A 353 -8.83 -10.66 10.38
CA VAL A 353 -9.18 -11.32 9.11
C VAL A 353 -10.45 -12.16 9.29
N LEU A 354 -10.48 -13.02 10.30
CA LEU A 354 -11.61 -13.92 10.57
C LEU A 354 -12.88 -13.18 10.97
N ARG A 355 -12.76 -12.13 11.79
CA ARG A 355 -13.90 -11.27 12.16
C ARG A 355 -14.49 -10.58 10.93
N THR A 356 -13.65 -10.05 10.05
CA THR A 356 -14.08 -9.42 8.79
C THR A 356 -14.84 -10.44 7.93
N PHE A 357 -14.27 -11.63 7.75
CA PHE A 357 -14.89 -12.72 7.01
C PHE A 357 -16.23 -13.18 7.60
N ASP A 358 -16.28 -13.44 8.90
CA ASP A 358 -17.48 -13.92 9.59
C ASP A 358 -18.60 -12.86 9.52
N GLN A 359 -18.29 -11.59 9.75
CA GLN A 359 -19.28 -10.52 9.67
C GLN A 359 -19.82 -10.32 8.25
N ARG A 360 -18.97 -10.42 7.20
CA ARG A 360 -19.46 -10.40 5.81
C ARG A 360 -20.37 -11.59 5.53
N THR A 361 -19.99 -12.78 5.98
CA THR A 361 -20.77 -14.03 5.81
C THR A 361 -22.12 -13.98 6.55
N GLU A 362 -22.16 -13.30 7.70
CA GLU A 362 -23.38 -13.05 8.48
C GLU A 362 -24.23 -11.88 7.96
N GLU A 363 -23.86 -11.29 6.81
CA GLU A 363 -24.50 -10.12 6.19
C GLU A 363 -24.46 -8.84 7.06
N ASN A 364 -23.53 -8.78 8.03
CA ASN A 364 -23.29 -7.61 8.88
C ASN A 364 -22.32 -6.63 8.20
N TYR A 365 -22.64 -6.17 6.98
CA TYR A 365 -21.70 -5.52 6.06
C TYR A 365 -21.03 -4.25 6.59
N GLN A 366 -21.76 -3.42 7.35
CA GLN A 366 -21.21 -2.20 7.95
C GLN A 366 -20.16 -2.53 9.03
N ASP A 367 -20.46 -3.50 9.89
CA ASP A 367 -19.50 -3.97 10.90
C ASP A 367 -18.30 -4.65 10.23
N ALA A 368 -18.55 -5.43 9.18
CA ALA A 368 -17.50 -6.12 8.42
C ALA A 368 -16.54 -5.14 7.75
N THR A 369 -17.07 -4.06 7.16
CA THR A 369 -16.25 -3.02 6.54
C THR A 369 -15.48 -2.22 7.58
N ALA A 370 -16.07 -1.93 8.74
CA ALA A 370 -15.34 -1.32 9.85
C ALA A 370 -14.20 -2.23 10.35
N SER A 371 -14.43 -3.54 10.45
CA SER A 371 -13.42 -4.53 10.81
C SER A 371 -12.31 -4.64 9.78
N PHE A 372 -12.65 -4.57 8.49
CA PHE A 372 -11.68 -4.54 7.39
C PHE A 372 -10.75 -3.34 7.55
N ARG A 373 -11.30 -2.12 7.67
CA ARG A 373 -10.49 -0.89 7.80
C ARG A 373 -9.60 -0.90 9.05
N GLU A 374 -10.12 -1.38 10.17
CA GLU A 374 -9.34 -1.55 11.40
C GLU A 374 -8.17 -2.52 11.23
N GLY A 375 -8.40 -3.67 10.60
CA GLY A 375 -7.35 -4.67 10.35
C GLY A 375 -6.36 -4.23 9.29
N TYR A 376 -6.82 -3.54 8.25
CA TYR A 376 -5.96 -2.95 7.22
C TYR A 376 -5.00 -1.92 7.84
N GLN A 377 -5.53 -1.00 8.67
CA GLN A 377 -4.72 -0.03 9.39
C GLN A 377 -3.73 -0.71 10.35
N PHE A 378 -4.13 -1.79 11.01
CA PHE A 378 -3.26 -2.53 11.94
C PHE A 378 -1.96 -3.03 11.28
N MET A 379 -2.00 -3.38 9.99
CA MET A 379 -0.82 -3.85 9.25
C MET A 379 0.30 -2.81 9.15
N PHE A 380 0.00 -1.52 9.23
CA PHE A 380 1.01 -0.45 9.25
C PHE A 380 1.78 -0.42 10.58
N GLY A 381 1.15 -0.85 11.67
CA GLY A 381 1.83 -1.10 12.94
C GLY A 381 2.75 -2.32 12.89
N VAL A 382 2.35 -3.36 12.14
CA VAL A 382 3.20 -4.54 11.90
C VAL A 382 4.44 -4.16 11.09
N GLY A 383 4.27 -3.40 10.01
CA GLY A 383 5.39 -2.91 9.19
C GLY A 383 6.34 -1.99 9.97
N GLU A 384 5.82 -1.12 10.85
CA GLU A 384 6.62 -0.32 11.78
C GLU A 384 7.43 -1.20 12.74
N ALA A 385 6.79 -2.16 13.41
CA ALA A 385 7.46 -3.02 14.40
C ALA A 385 8.56 -3.87 13.76
N LEU A 386 8.28 -4.48 12.60
CA LEU A 386 9.22 -5.33 11.89
C LEU A 386 10.39 -4.52 11.31
N SER A 387 10.12 -3.39 10.65
CA SER A 387 11.18 -2.50 10.15
C SER A 387 12.06 -1.97 11.28
N SER A 388 11.46 -1.56 12.41
CA SER A 388 12.22 -1.08 13.58
C SER A 388 13.14 -2.16 14.14
N ALA A 389 12.67 -3.40 14.23
CA ALA A 389 13.46 -4.52 14.71
C ALA A 389 14.65 -4.84 13.78
N ILE A 390 14.42 -4.85 12.47
CA ILE A 390 15.45 -5.09 11.45
C ILE A 390 16.50 -3.97 11.46
N VAL A 391 16.07 -2.71 11.46
CA VAL A 391 16.98 -1.55 11.50
C VAL A 391 17.82 -1.55 12.78
N THR A 392 17.22 -1.92 13.92
CA THR A 392 17.93 -2.05 15.19
C THR A 392 18.97 -3.18 15.16
N GLN A 393 18.66 -4.29 14.49
CA GLN A 393 19.59 -5.41 14.35
C GLN A 393 20.77 -5.09 13.44
N MET A 394 20.54 -4.35 12.35
CA MET A 394 21.52 -4.10 11.28
C MET A 394 21.72 -2.60 10.99
N PRO A 395 22.08 -1.76 11.98
CA PRO A 395 22.09 -0.30 11.81
C PRO A 395 23.05 0.17 10.70
N ASP A 396 24.18 -0.51 10.50
CA ASP A 396 25.16 -0.14 9.47
C ASP A 396 24.55 -0.17 8.05
N GLU A 397 23.67 -1.16 7.75
CA GLU A 397 23.02 -1.34 6.44
C GLU A 397 21.99 -0.24 6.13
N PHE A 398 21.46 0.43 7.15
CA PHE A 398 20.42 1.46 7.02
C PHE A 398 20.92 2.89 7.29
N SER A 399 22.23 3.05 7.48
CA SER A 399 22.84 4.37 7.65
C SER A 399 22.76 5.19 6.34
N GLN A 400 22.61 6.52 6.44
CA GLN A 400 22.59 7.39 5.26
C GLN A 400 23.93 7.42 4.49
N GLU A 401 25.01 6.96 5.13
CA GLU A 401 26.35 6.82 4.54
C GLU A 401 26.60 5.44 3.92
N ALA A 402 25.74 4.44 4.16
CA ALA A 402 25.76 3.19 3.42
C ALA A 402 25.56 3.55 1.94
N GLU A 403 26.65 3.46 1.18
CA GLU A 403 26.68 3.81 -0.24
C GLU A 403 25.46 3.22 -0.92
N MET A 404 24.67 4.06 -1.60
CA MET A 404 23.54 3.57 -2.40
C MET A 404 24.01 2.39 -3.24
N PRO A 405 23.47 1.17 -3.02
CA PRO A 405 23.77 0.06 -3.90
C PRO A 405 23.37 0.49 -5.31
N GLU A 406 24.23 0.25 -6.31
CA GLU A 406 23.89 0.54 -7.72
C GLU A 406 22.67 -0.28 -8.21
N GLU A 407 22.16 -1.22 -7.39
CA GLU A 407 20.98 -2.04 -7.66
C GLU A 407 20.12 -2.14 -6.39
N MET A 408 18.89 -1.61 -6.45
CA MET A 408 17.83 -1.86 -5.47
C MET A 408 17.51 -3.36 -5.41
N PRO A 409 17.11 -3.91 -4.25
CA PRO A 409 16.65 -5.29 -4.15
C PRO A 409 15.45 -5.50 -5.10
N ALA A 410 15.52 -6.56 -5.89
CA ALA A 410 14.43 -6.96 -6.77
C ALA A 410 13.28 -7.53 -5.93
N THR A 411 12.40 -6.66 -5.45
CA THR A 411 11.10 -7.05 -4.94
C THR A 411 10.12 -7.14 -6.11
N GLY A 412 9.69 -8.36 -6.39
CA GLY A 412 8.54 -8.70 -7.21
C GLY A 412 8.72 -8.64 -8.72
N LEU A 413 8.01 -9.55 -9.39
CA LEU A 413 7.95 -9.70 -10.85
C LEU A 413 7.18 -8.53 -11.51
N GLY A 414 7.55 -7.29 -11.21
CA GLY A 414 7.17 -6.08 -11.95
C GLY A 414 8.12 -5.87 -13.12
N GLY A 415 7.90 -6.61 -14.21
CA GLY A 415 8.57 -6.31 -15.46
C GLY A 415 8.19 -4.91 -15.95
N THR A 416 9.14 -3.97 -15.84
CA THR A 416 9.26 -2.68 -16.57
C THR A 416 8.78 -1.34 -15.97
N SER A 417 8.69 -1.17 -14.65
CA SER A 417 8.45 0.18 -14.08
C SER A 417 9.63 0.81 -13.32
N SER A 418 10.53 0.04 -12.68
CA SER A 418 11.60 0.64 -11.85
C SER A 418 12.88 0.94 -12.66
N GLY A 419 12.87 2.07 -13.36
CA GLY A 419 14.06 2.61 -14.03
C GLY A 419 13.88 3.90 -14.84
N MET A 420 12.71 4.55 -14.80
CA MET A 420 12.33 5.55 -15.80
C MET A 420 12.35 7.02 -15.36
N ILE A 421 12.95 7.40 -14.22
CA ILE A 421 13.10 8.82 -13.85
C ILE A 421 14.56 9.31 -13.93
N SER A 422 15.57 8.43 -13.84
CA SER A 422 16.99 8.83 -13.87
C SER A 422 17.75 8.54 -15.19
N LEU A 423 17.12 7.88 -16.18
CA LEU A 423 17.77 7.49 -17.45
C LEU A 423 17.51 8.43 -18.65
N TRP A 424 16.76 9.53 -18.48
CA TRP A 424 16.45 10.44 -19.59
C TRP A 424 17.56 11.46 -19.94
N ALA A 425 18.61 11.57 -19.12
CA ALA A 425 19.75 12.44 -19.41
C ALA A 425 20.88 11.79 -20.23
N VAL A 426 20.91 10.45 -20.37
CA VAL A 426 22.06 9.73 -20.98
C VAL A 426 21.72 9.08 -22.34
N THR A 427 20.45 8.74 -22.60
CA THR A 427 20.00 8.15 -23.87
C THR A 427 19.87 9.16 -25.02
N ALA A 428 19.65 10.45 -24.73
CA ALA A 428 19.63 11.52 -25.74
C ALA A 428 21.01 11.77 -26.39
N ALA A 429 22.12 11.50 -25.68
CA ALA A 429 23.48 11.67 -26.21
C ALA A 429 23.94 10.48 -27.07
N ALA A 430 23.49 9.26 -26.77
CA ALA A 430 23.86 8.05 -27.51
C ALA A 430 23.15 7.92 -28.87
N LEU A 431 21.88 8.36 -28.97
CA LEU A 431 21.14 8.37 -30.24
C LEU A 431 21.62 9.46 -31.20
N ALA A 432 22.13 10.59 -30.69
CA ALA A 432 22.79 11.62 -31.53
C ALA A 432 24.13 11.12 -32.11
N ALA A 433 24.89 10.32 -31.37
CA ALA A 433 26.16 9.75 -31.83
C ALA A 433 25.96 8.58 -32.82
N ALA A 434 24.97 7.72 -32.59
CA ALA A 434 24.62 6.64 -33.52
C ALA A 434 24.00 7.16 -34.83
N GLY A 435 23.16 8.21 -34.76
CA GLY A 435 22.63 8.90 -35.92
C GLY A 435 23.72 9.55 -36.78
N ALA A 436 24.69 10.24 -36.16
CA ALA A 436 25.82 10.84 -36.88
C ALA A 436 26.76 9.80 -37.52
N PHE A 437 26.98 8.65 -36.87
CA PHE A 437 27.82 7.57 -37.38
C PHE A 437 27.18 6.82 -38.57
N LEU A 438 25.87 6.58 -38.52
CA LEU A 438 25.13 5.93 -39.61
C LEU A 438 24.94 6.86 -40.82
N PHE A 439 24.69 8.15 -40.60
CA PHE A 439 24.56 9.13 -41.69
C PHE A 439 25.90 9.40 -42.39
N GLY A 440 27.01 9.46 -41.64
CA GLY A 440 28.36 9.60 -42.18
C GLY A 440 28.80 8.42 -43.05
N ARG A 441 28.46 7.19 -42.64
CA ARG A 441 28.83 5.97 -43.37
C ARG A 441 28.06 5.77 -44.69
N SER A 442 26.81 6.25 -44.76
CA SER A 442 26.01 6.21 -46.01
C SER A 442 26.53 7.16 -47.10
N ARG A 443 27.20 8.25 -46.70
CA ARG A 443 27.71 9.27 -47.61
C ARG A 443 29.05 8.89 -48.23
N MET A 444 29.91 8.19 -47.48
CA MET A 444 31.20 7.68 -47.99
C MET A 444 31.04 6.54 -49.01
N ASN A 445 30.00 5.72 -48.90
CA ASN A 445 29.70 4.65 -49.86
C ASN A 445 29.03 5.12 -51.17
N LYS A 446 28.73 6.41 -51.30
CA LYS A 446 28.18 7.01 -52.54
C LYS A 446 29.22 7.80 -53.35
N GLU A 447 30.44 7.97 -52.84
CA GLU A 447 31.53 8.71 -53.50
C GLU A 447 32.78 7.86 -53.79
N ALA A 448 32.67 6.53 -53.67
CA ALA A 448 33.62 5.55 -54.21
C ALA A 448 32.89 4.66 -55.21
#